data_AF-A0A246IX95-F1
#
_entry.id   AF-A0A246IX95-F1
#
_cell.length_a   1.000
_cell.length_b   1.000
_cell.length_c   1.000
_cell.angle_alpha   90.00
_cell.angle_beta   90.00
_cell.angle_gamma   90.00
#
_symmetry.space_group_name_H-M   'P 1'
#
loop_
_entity.id
_entity.type
_entity.pdbx_description
1 polymer ?
#
loop_
_entity_poly.entity_id
_entity_poly.type
_entity_poly.pdbx_seq_one_letter_code
_entity_poly.pdbx_strand_id
1 'polypeptide(L)'
;MSKSTPIFAIVAAFAAASAQAATDPDESARRTERRAMVNEQLRAVQVELYCDHQDNAIHLIRDARRMLMAHRDADSVRDLRQLDKVSWQVRHGDTVQAIATLESTRREA
;
A
#
# COMPACT_ATOMS: atom_id res chain seq x y z
N MET A 1 17.82 -37.47 38.15
CA MET A 1 16.87 -36.38 37.86
C MET A 1 17.20 -35.80 36.50
N SER A 2 16.43 -36.17 35.47
CA SER A 2 16.68 -35.80 34.07
C SER A 2 16.31 -34.34 33.79
N LYS A 3 17.25 -33.59 33.19
CA LYS A 3 17.08 -32.20 32.73
C LYS A 3 16.50 -32.22 31.31
N SER A 4 15.17 -32.27 31.16
CA SER A 4 14.49 -32.34 29.85
C SER A 4 13.55 -31.15 29.58
N THR A 5 13.95 -29.95 29.99
CA THR A 5 13.10 -28.74 29.90
C THR A 5 13.59 -27.56 29.03
N PRO A 6 14.68 -27.60 28.23
CA PRO A 6 14.98 -26.49 27.33
C PRO A 6 14.33 -26.63 25.93
N ILE A 7 14.05 -27.85 25.46
CA ILE A 7 13.59 -28.09 24.08
C ILE A 7 12.11 -27.67 23.91
N PHE A 8 11.26 -27.97 24.88
CA PHE A 8 9.84 -27.62 24.82
C PHE A 8 9.59 -26.10 24.86
N ALA A 9 10.42 -25.33 25.57
CA ALA A 9 10.32 -23.87 25.62
C ALA A 9 10.65 -23.22 24.27
N ILE A 10 11.64 -23.75 23.55
CA ILE A 10 12.03 -23.24 22.22
C ILE A 10 10.95 -23.55 21.18
N VAL A 11 10.36 -24.75 21.20
CA VAL A 11 9.27 -25.12 20.29
C VAL A 11 8.01 -24.29 20.56
N ALA A 12 7.70 -24.00 21.82
CA ALA A 12 6.58 -23.12 22.19
C ALA A 12 6.80 -21.67 21.73
N ALA A 13 8.01 -21.13 21.85
CA ALA A 13 8.34 -19.80 21.34
C ALA A 13 8.27 -19.73 19.80
N PHE A 14 8.71 -20.78 19.11
CA PHE A 14 8.60 -20.86 17.65
C PHE A 14 7.16 -21.02 17.19
N ALA A 15 6.35 -21.81 17.90
CA ALA A 15 4.91 -21.96 17.63
C ALA A 15 4.13 -20.68 17.94
N ALA A 16 4.46 -19.95 19.00
CA ALA A 16 3.88 -18.65 19.30
C ALA A 16 4.27 -17.59 18.25
N ALA A 17 5.52 -17.58 17.80
CA ALA A 17 5.96 -16.72 16.70
C ALA A 17 5.26 -17.08 15.36
N SER A 18 5.03 -18.38 15.13
CA SER A 18 4.27 -18.87 13.96
C SER A 18 2.77 -18.55 14.07
N ALA A 19 2.22 -18.53 15.28
CA ALA A 19 0.83 -18.12 15.54
C ALA A 19 0.66 -16.60 15.45
N GLN A 20 1.70 -15.80 15.74
CA GLN A 20 1.74 -14.38 15.40
C GLN A 20 1.83 -14.12 13.89
N ALA A 21 2.23 -15.14 13.10
CA ALA A 21 2.10 -15.14 11.64
C ALA A 21 0.73 -15.67 11.16
N ALA A 22 -0.15 -16.13 12.06
CA ALA A 22 -1.57 -16.25 11.77
C ALA A 22 -2.15 -14.83 11.80
N THR A 23 -2.31 -14.28 10.60
CA THR A 23 -2.87 -12.96 10.29
C THR A 23 -3.96 -12.57 11.29
N ASP A 24 -3.68 -11.59 12.14
CA ASP A 24 -4.70 -10.97 12.99
C ASP A 24 -5.84 -10.49 12.05
N PRO A 25 -7.07 -11.02 12.17
CA PRO A 25 -8.18 -10.63 11.30
C PRO A 25 -8.45 -9.12 11.37
N ASP A 26 -8.12 -8.47 12.49
CA ASP A 26 -8.25 -7.03 12.67
C ASP A 26 -7.18 -6.27 11.85
N GLU A 27 -5.96 -6.79 11.72
CA GLU A 27 -4.93 -6.20 10.86
C GLU A 27 -5.25 -6.39 9.37
N SER A 28 -5.83 -7.53 9.00
CA SER A 28 -6.31 -7.77 7.63
C SER A 28 -7.46 -6.81 7.25
N ALA A 29 -8.41 -6.60 8.17
CA ALA A 29 -9.50 -5.66 7.98
C ALA A 29 -8.97 -4.23 7.82
N ARG A 30 -8.07 -3.78 8.71
CA ARG A 30 -7.43 -2.46 8.60
C ARG A 30 -6.64 -2.31 7.31
N ARG A 31 -5.92 -3.33 6.86
CA ARG A 31 -5.20 -3.30 5.56
C ARG A 31 -6.16 -3.12 4.40
N THR A 32 -7.30 -3.81 4.42
CA THR A 32 -8.35 -3.70 3.40
C THR A 32 -8.96 -2.30 3.37
N GLU A 33 -9.29 -1.74 4.53
CA GLU A 33 -9.80 -0.37 4.66
C GLU A 33 -8.81 0.66 4.14
N ARG A 34 -7.52 0.55 4.52
CA ARG A 34 -6.45 1.42 4.00
C ARG A 34 -6.34 1.37 2.49
N ARG A 35 -6.37 0.16 1.90
CA ARG A 35 -6.35 -0.01 0.44
C ARG A 35 -7.56 0.63 -0.21
N ALA A 36 -8.74 0.54 0.40
CA ALA A 36 -9.95 1.21 -0.09
C ALA A 36 -9.78 2.74 -0.09
N MET A 37 -9.24 3.33 0.98
CA MET A 37 -9.00 4.77 1.07
C MET A 37 -7.96 5.24 0.03
N VAL A 38 -6.86 4.50 -0.16
CA VAL A 38 -5.88 4.83 -1.20
C VAL A 38 -6.54 4.75 -2.58
N ASN A 39 -7.33 3.72 -2.86
CA ASN A 39 -8.04 3.59 -4.13
C ASN A 39 -9.04 4.73 -4.40
N GLU A 40 -9.71 5.23 -3.36
CA GLU A 40 -10.57 6.41 -3.45
C GLU A 40 -9.76 7.66 -3.80
N GLN A 41 -8.61 7.87 -3.15
CA GLN A 41 -7.70 8.97 -3.47
C GLN A 41 -7.21 8.90 -4.92
N LEU A 42 -6.89 7.70 -5.43
CA LEU A 42 -6.48 7.53 -6.82
C LEU A 42 -7.61 7.79 -7.83
N ARG A 43 -8.88 7.57 -7.46
CA ARG A 43 -10.01 8.00 -8.29
C ARG A 43 -10.11 9.52 -8.35
N ALA A 44 -9.91 10.21 -7.23
CA ALA A 44 -9.89 11.67 -7.20
C ALA A 44 -8.75 12.22 -8.09
N VAL A 45 -7.55 11.61 -8.05
CA VAL A 45 -6.45 11.96 -8.96
C VAL A 45 -6.88 11.84 -10.42
N GLN A 46 -7.54 10.75 -10.81
CA GLN A 46 -8.01 10.57 -12.19
C GLN A 46 -8.99 11.67 -12.61
N VAL A 47 -9.93 12.04 -11.74
CA VAL A 47 -10.88 13.14 -12.02
C VAL A 47 -10.15 14.46 -12.24
N GLU A 48 -9.22 14.82 -11.34
CA GLU A 48 -8.42 16.04 -11.50
C GLU A 48 -7.62 16.04 -12.81
N LEU A 49 -7.06 14.89 -13.20
CA LEU A 49 -6.36 14.76 -14.49
C LEU A 49 -7.28 14.89 -15.70
N TYR A 50 -8.51 14.35 -15.64
CA TYR A 50 -9.51 14.55 -16.70
C TYR A 50 -9.95 16.01 -16.83
N CYS A 51 -10.00 16.74 -15.71
CA CYS A 51 -10.33 18.15 -15.65
C CYS A 51 -9.14 19.08 -15.90
N ASP A 52 -7.96 18.54 -16.21
CA ASP A 52 -6.69 19.28 -16.41
C ASP A 52 -6.22 20.08 -15.18
N HIS A 53 -6.61 19.64 -13.98
CA HIS A 53 -6.17 20.21 -12.71
C HIS A 53 -4.87 19.53 -12.22
N GLN A 54 -3.79 19.70 -12.96
CA GLN A 54 -2.53 18.98 -12.72
C GLN A 54 -1.93 19.25 -11.34
N ASP A 55 -2.01 20.50 -10.84
CA ASP A 55 -1.51 20.85 -9.52
C ASP A 55 -2.27 20.11 -8.40
N ASN A 56 -3.60 20.08 -8.49
CA ASN A 56 -4.44 19.33 -7.55
C ASN A 56 -4.14 17.83 -7.61
N ALA A 57 -3.98 17.27 -8.82
CA ALA A 57 -3.61 15.87 -8.99
C ALA A 57 -2.27 15.56 -8.28
N ILE A 58 -1.26 16.44 -8.39
CA ILE A 58 0.02 16.28 -7.69
C ILE A 58 -0.14 16.34 -6.17
N HIS A 59 -0.99 17.21 -5.64
CA HIS A 59 -1.29 17.24 -4.21
C HIS A 59 -1.90 15.92 -3.72
N LEU A 60 -2.93 15.43 -4.44
CA LEU A 60 -3.59 14.16 -4.09
C LEU A 60 -2.66 12.95 -4.18
N ILE A 61 -1.75 12.91 -5.19
CA ILE A 61 -0.74 11.84 -5.32
C ILE A 61 0.21 11.85 -4.10
N ARG A 62 0.65 13.04 -3.65
CA ARG A 62 1.50 13.16 -2.45
C ARG A 62 0.78 12.66 -1.20
N ASP A 63 -0.52 12.91 -1.08
CA ASP A 63 -1.34 12.43 0.04
C ASP A 63 -1.46 10.91 0.05
N ALA A 64 -1.79 10.31 -1.09
CA ALA A 64 -1.83 8.86 -1.24
C ALA A 64 -0.49 8.21 -0.85
N ARG A 65 0.62 8.84 -1.26
CA ARG A 65 1.97 8.38 -0.90
C ARG A 65 2.27 8.49 0.59
N ARG A 66 1.83 9.56 1.26
CA ARG A 66 1.96 9.72 2.72
C ARG A 66 1.18 8.64 3.47
N MET A 67 -0.02 8.31 3.02
CA MET A 67 -0.84 7.25 3.60
C MET A 67 -0.16 5.88 3.47
N LEU A 68 0.39 5.57 2.30
CA LEU A 68 1.15 4.33 2.07
C LEU A 68 2.46 4.28 2.87
N MET A 69 3.13 5.40 3.10
CA MET A 69 4.37 5.44 3.89
C MET A 69 4.14 5.34 5.40
N ALA A 70 3.01 5.86 5.90
CA ALA A 70 2.67 5.80 7.32
C ALA A 70 2.53 4.35 7.82
N HIS A 71 2.22 3.41 6.92
CA HIS A 71 2.05 2.01 7.22
C HIS A 71 3.07 1.20 6.43
N ARG A 72 4.13 0.72 7.09
CA ARG A 72 5.22 -0.09 6.48
C ARG A 72 4.74 -1.49 6.09
N ASP A 73 3.74 -1.58 5.22
CA ASP A 73 3.31 -2.83 4.61
C ASP A 73 4.30 -3.17 3.47
N ALA A 74 4.80 -4.42 3.45
CA ALA A 74 5.77 -4.88 2.45
C ALA A 74 5.22 -4.78 1.01
N ASP A 75 3.90 -4.90 0.88
CA ASP A 75 3.19 -4.81 -0.41
C ASP A 75 3.16 -3.37 -0.96
N SER A 76 3.32 -2.35 -0.11
CA SER A 76 3.20 -0.93 -0.47
C SER A 76 4.36 -0.44 -1.34
N VAL A 77 5.48 -1.16 -1.40
CA VAL A 77 6.67 -0.74 -2.18
C VAL A 77 6.35 -0.61 -3.67
N ARG A 78 5.53 -1.52 -4.20
CA ARG A 78 5.09 -1.47 -5.60
C ARG A 78 4.23 -0.23 -5.86
N ASP A 79 3.24 0.00 -5.00
CA ASP A 79 2.31 1.11 -5.12
C ASP A 79 3.06 2.46 -5.04
N LEU A 80 4.02 2.58 -4.11
CA LEU A 80 4.87 3.77 -4.00
C LEU A 80 5.65 4.07 -5.29
N ARG A 81 6.22 3.04 -5.93
CA ARG A 81 6.93 3.21 -7.22
C ARG A 81 5.97 3.63 -8.34
N GLN A 82 4.76 3.09 -8.35
CA GLN A 82 3.75 3.48 -9.32
C GLN A 82 3.30 4.93 -9.11
N LEU A 83 3.11 5.37 -7.87
CA LEU A 83 2.80 6.78 -7.57
C LEU A 83 3.93 7.73 -7.96
N ASP A 84 5.19 7.34 -7.78
CA ASP A 84 6.34 8.14 -8.23
C ASP A 84 6.35 8.27 -9.76
N LYS A 85 6.04 7.17 -10.49
CA LYS A 85 5.90 7.18 -11.96
C LYS A 85 4.76 8.10 -12.41
N VAL A 86 3.58 8.00 -11.79
CA VAL A 86 2.44 8.87 -12.10
C VAL A 86 2.80 10.34 -11.84
N SER A 87 3.44 10.64 -10.72
CA SER A 87 3.85 12.01 -10.39
C SER A 87 4.85 12.57 -11.42
N TRP A 88 5.76 11.74 -11.94
CA TRP A 88 6.65 12.13 -13.04
C TRP A 88 5.84 12.45 -14.31
N GLN A 89 4.93 11.57 -14.72
CA GLN A 89 4.11 11.74 -15.93
C GLN A 89 3.28 13.02 -15.88
N VAL A 90 2.59 13.29 -14.76
CA VAL A 90 1.78 14.50 -14.59
C VAL A 90 2.62 15.76 -14.72
N ARG A 91 3.83 15.80 -14.12
CA ARG A 91 4.73 16.96 -14.24
C ARG A 91 5.26 17.21 -15.65
N HIS A 92 5.26 16.19 -16.51
CA HIS A 92 5.70 16.29 -17.90
C HIS A 92 4.52 16.48 -18.87
N GLY A 93 3.30 16.63 -18.36
CA GLY A 93 2.10 16.78 -19.18
C GLY A 93 1.61 15.47 -19.83
N ASP A 94 2.15 14.32 -19.43
CA ASP A 94 1.80 13.00 -19.96
C ASP A 94 0.51 12.45 -19.31
N THR A 95 -0.55 13.26 -19.30
CA THR A 95 -1.81 12.99 -18.58
C THR A 95 -2.45 11.66 -18.99
N VAL A 96 -2.47 11.33 -20.28
CA VAL A 96 -2.99 10.05 -20.78
C VAL A 96 -2.20 8.87 -20.22
N GLN A 97 -0.88 9.00 -20.15
CA GLN A 97 0.00 7.95 -19.64
C GLN A 97 -0.11 7.81 -18.11
N ALA A 98 -0.32 8.93 -17.40
CA ALA A 98 -0.61 8.96 -15.97
C ALA A 98 -1.90 8.20 -15.64
N ILE A 99 -2.98 8.47 -16.38
CA ILE A 99 -4.26 7.77 -16.21
C ILE A 99 -4.10 6.27 -16.49
N ALA A 100 -3.46 5.89 -17.59
CA ALA A 100 -3.22 4.49 -17.93
C ALA A 100 -2.39 3.76 -16.86
N THR A 101 -1.40 4.44 -16.27
CA THR A 101 -0.59 3.89 -15.18
C THR A 101 -1.44 3.66 -13.92
N LEU A 102 -2.29 4.62 -13.54
CA LEU A 102 -3.23 4.48 -12.42
C LEU A 102 -4.22 3.33 -12.62
N GLU A 103 -4.71 3.12 -13.84
CA GLU A 103 -5.60 1.99 -14.14
C GLU A 103 -4.90 0.64 -14.04
N SER A 104 -3.63 0.55 -14.45
CA SER A 104 -2.86 -0.69 -14.34
C SER A 104 -2.67 -1.11 -12.88
N THR A 105 -2.37 -0.16 -11.99
CA THR A 105 -2.28 -0.37 -10.53
C THR A 105 -3.56 -0.99 -9.98
N ARG A 106 -4.73 -0.52 -10.43
CA ARG A 106 -6.02 -0.98 -9.91
C ARG A 106 -6.38 -2.41 -10.33
N ARG A 107 -5.99 -2.86 -11.53
CA ARG A 107 -6.31 -4.21 -12.03
C ARG A 107 -5.47 -5.30 -11.35
N GLU A 108 -4.35 -4.91 -10.76
CA GLU A 108 -3.38 -5.82 -10.15
C GLU A 108 -3.48 -5.87 -8.62
N ALA A 109 -4.32 -5.02 -8.02
CA ALA A 109 -4.55 -4.89 -6.58
C ALA A 109 -5.77 -5.69 -6.11
#